data_AF-A0A368P1R1-F1
#
_entry.id   AF-A0A368P1R1-F1
#
_cell.length_a   1.000
_cell.length_b   1.000
_cell.length_c   1.000
_cell.angle_alpha   90.00
_cell.angle_beta   90.00
_cell.angle_gamma   90.00
#
_symmetry.space_group_name_H-M   'P 1'
#
loop_
_entity.id
_entity.type
_entity.pdbx_description
1 polymer ?
#
loop_
_entity_poly.entity_id
_entity_poly.type
_entity_poly.pdbx_seq_one_letter_code
_entity_poly.pdbx_strand_id
1 'polypeptide(L)'
;APINVQCAGDVPTPDVTVVTDETDNCSGTITIAHVSDVSDGGSNPEVITRTYSVTDAAGNAINVEQTITINDTTNPTITCPADLVISADASCEATSVALGTPITDDNCGVASVTNDAPATFPLGETTVTWIVTDNAGLTATCTQTVTVNDTTPPTITCPADVVISADASCVATSVALGAPTTADNCGVASV
;
A
#
# COMPACT_ATOMS: atom_id res chain seq x y z
N ALA A 1 28.78 -22.98 12.84
CA ALA A 1 27.42 -23.37 12.36
C ALA A 1 26.80 -22.21 11.58
N PRO A 2 25.92 -22.48 10.60
CA PRO A 2 25.22 -21.41 9.88
C PRO A 2 24.25 -20.66 10.80
N ILE A 3 24.02 -19.38 10.49
CA ILE A 3 23.07 -18.51 11.19
C ILE A 3 21.96 -18.13 10.21
N ASN A 4 20.71 -18.15 10.66
CA ASN A 4 19.56 -17.69 9.87
C ASN A 4 18.82 -16.61 10.65
N VAL A 5 18.58 -15.47 10.01
CA VAL A 5 17.84 -14.33 10.58
C VAL A 5 16.80 -13.83 9.59
N GLN A 6 15.83 -13.04 10.05
CA GLN A 6 14.84 -12.43 9.16
C GLN A 6 15.36 -11.11 8.60
N CYS A 7 15.94 -10.24 9.44
CA CYS A 7 16.36 -8.90 9.03
C CYS A 7 17.88 -8.73 9.03
N ALA A 8 18.38 -7.84 8.16
CA ALA A 8 19.81 -7.48 8.15
C ALA A 8 20.29 -6.90 9.50
N GLY A 9 19.40 -6.23 10.23
CA GLY A 9 19.69 -5.71 11.58
C GLY A 9 19.86 -6.79 12.66
N ASP A 10 19.39 -8.02 12.40
CA ASP A 10 19.49 -9.14 13.34
C ASP A 10 20.79 -9.93 13.17
N VAL A 11 21.62 -9.60 12.18
CA VAL A 11 22.90 -10.26 11.95
C VAL A 11 23.80 -10.02 13.18
N PRO A 12 24.22 -11.07 13.91
CA PRO A 12 25.05 -10.89 15.08
C PRO A 12 26.43 -10.38 14.70
N THR A 13 27.04 -9.60 15.59
CA THR A 13 28.44 -9.20 15.47
C THR A 13 29.36 -10.43 15.41
N PRO A 14 30.53 -10.36 14.77
CA PRO A 14 31.50 -11.45 14.78
C PRO A 14 31.83 -11.90 16.21
N ASP A 15 31.78 -13.20 16.44
CA ASP A 15 32.09 -13.83 17.73
C ASP A 15 33.10 -14.94 17.49
N VAL A 16 34.35 -14.71 17.89
CA VAL A 16 35.44 -15.68 17.71
C VAL A 16 35.29 -16.91 18.61
N THR A 17 34.43 -16.86 19.64
CA THR A 17 34.22 -18.00 20.56
C THR A 17 33.37 -19.12 19.97
N VAL A 18 32.76 -18.90 18.80
CA VAL A 18 31.99 -19.93 18.07
C VAL A 18 32.87 -20.89 17.27
N VAL A 19 34.16 -20.57 17.16
CA VAL A 19 35.23 -21.36 16.55
C VAL A 19 35.86 -22.09 17.75
N THR A 20 35.58 -23.39 17.88
CA THR A 20 35.85 -24.19 19.10
C THR A 20 36.58 -25.52 18.88
N ASP A 21 36.76 -25.95 17.63
CA ASP A 21 37.32 -27.26 17.28
C ASP A 21 38.75 -27.16 16.72
N GLU A 22 39.41 -26.05 17.03
CA GLU A 22 40.77 -25.77 16.58
C GLU A 22 41.73 -26.63 17.39
N THR A 23 42.48 -27.47 16.69
CA THR A 23 43.53 -28.29 17.27
C THR A 23 44.79 -28.15 16.44
N ASP A 24 45.93 -28.10 17.13
CA ASP A 24 47.24 -28.09 16.50
C ASP A 24 48.13 -29.16 17.16
N ASN A 25 49.08 -29.67 16.41
CA ASN A 25 50.04 -30.68 16.88
C ASN A 25 51.19 -30.04 17.71
N CYS A 26 51.25 -28.72 17.77
CA CYS A 26 52.22 -27.98 18.57
C CYS A 26 51.58 -27.49 19.88
N SER A 27 52.39 -27.45 20.94
CA SER A 27 52.00 -26.81 22.20
C SER A 27 52.07 -25.29 22.05
N GLY A 28 50.94 -24.60 22.15
CA GLY A 28 50.91 -23.14 22.08
C GLY A 28 49.50 -22.58 22.12
N THR A 29 49.38 -21.26 22.18
CA THR A 29 48.08 -20.59 22.12
C THR A 29 47.65 -20.46 20.66
N ILE A 30 46.48 -20.99 20.33
CA ILE A 30 45.80 -20.73 19.07
C ILE A 30 45.11 -19.38 19.18
N THR A 31 45.23 -18.55 18.14
CA THR A 31 44.58 -17.25 18.06
C THR A 31 43.54 -17.25 16.96
N ILE A 32 42.33 -16.80 17.30
CA ILE A 32 41.22 -16.68 16.35
C ILE A 32 40.95 -15.20 16.15
N ALA A 33 40.85 -14.77 14.89
CA ALA A 33 40.54 -13.40 14.52
C ALA A 33 39.44 -13.35 13.46
N HIS A 34 38.53 -12.40 13.57
CA HIS A 34 37.62 -12.07 12.46
C HIS A 34 38.42 -11.43 11.31
N VAL A 35 38.11 -11.83 10.08
CA VAL A 35 38.80 -11.35 8.87
C VAL A 35 37.88 -10.47 8.04
N SER A 36 36.68 -10.96 7.70
CA SER A 36 35.76 -10.25 6.81
C SER A 36 34.34 -10.78 6.88
N ASP A 37 33.39 -9.93 6.52
CA ASP A 37 32.02 -10.29 6.16
C ASP A 37 31.79 -9.88 4.71
N VAL A 38 31.38 -10.82 3.85
CA VAL A 38 31.16 -10.57 2.42
C VAL A 38 29.73 -10.96 2.05
N SER A 39 28.97 -9.99 1.57
CA SER A 39 27.61 -10.20 1.03
C SER A 39 27.69 -10.78 -0.39
N ASP A 40 26.73 -11.66 -0.72
CA ASP A 40 26.50 -12.14 -2.08
C ASP A 40 25.73 -11.16 -2.98
N GLY A 41 25.29 -10.03 -2.41
CA GLY A 41 24.48 -9.02 -3.11
C GLY A 41 23.04 -9.46 -3.37
N GLY A 42 22.60 -10.58 -2.78
CA GLY A 42 21.20 -10.96 -2.71
C GLY A 42 20.39 -9.95 -1.89
N SER A 43 19.07 -9.99 -2.06
CA SER A 43 18.16 -9.07 -1.38
C SER A 43 17.15 -9.80 -0.47
N ASN A 44 16.62 -10.95 -0.89
CA ASN A 44 15.86 -11.85 -0.04
C ASN A 44 15.70 -13.24 -0.72
N PRO A 45 16.45 -14.28 -0.32
CA PRO A 45 17.46 -14.26 0.73
C PRO A 45 18.74 -13.52 0.31
N GLU A 46 19.40 -12.90 1.29
CA GLU A 46 20.81 -12.46 1.21
C GLU A 46 21.69 -13.46 1.98
N VAL A 47 22.89 -13.72 1.45
CA VAL A 47 23.89 -14.56 2.12
C VAL A 47 25.14 -13.75 2.42
N ILE A 48 25.54 -13.73 3.70
CA ILE A 48 26.81 -13.18 4.15
C ILE A 48 27.75 -14.34 4.49
N THR A 49 28.92 -14.36 3.85
CA THR A 49 30.03 -15.24 4.20
C THR A 49 30.96 -14.51 5.16
N ARG A 50 30.96 -14.95 6.42
CA ARG A 50 31.87 -14.46 7.46
C ARG A 50 33.11 -15.35 7.55
N THR A 51 34.29 -14.75 7.49
CA THR A 51 35.58 -15.45 7.52
C THR A 51 36.30 -15.16 8.83
N TYR A 52 36.79 -16.21 9.49
CA TYR A 52 37.71 -16.14 10.62
C TYR A 52 39.06 -16.76 10.25
N SER A 53 40.14 -16.20 10.76
CA SER A 53 41.48 -16.78 10.69
C SER A 53 41.79 -17.52 11.98
N VAL A 54 42.34 -18.72 11.86
CA VAL A 54 42.89 -19.52 12.95
C VAL A 54 44.38 -19.59 12.76
N THR A 55 45.15 -18.96 13.66
CA THR A 55 46.61 -18.88 13.59
C THR A 55 47.24 -19.64 14.76
N ASP A 56 48.15 -20.56 14.44
CA ASP A 56 48.90 -21.33 15.42
C ASP A 56 50.06 -20.51 16.05
N ALA A 57 50.74 -21.10 17.03
CA ALA A 57 51.86 -20.44 17.72
C ALA A 57 53.13 -20.30 16.85
N ALA A 58 53.22 -21.03 15.73
CA ALA A 58 54.30 -20.92 14.76
C ALA A 58 54.01 -19.86 13.67
N GLY A 59 52.80 -19.29 13.65
CA GLY A 59 52.35 -18.28 12.70
C GLY A 59 51.72 -18.85 11.43
N ASN A 60 51.44 -20.16 11.35
CA ASN A 60 50.67 -20.72 10.25
C ASN A 60 49.18 -20.40 10.46
N ALA A 61 48.48 -20.09 9.37
CA ALA A 61 47.08 -19.69 9.43
C ALA A 61 46.22 -20.44 8.42
N ILE A 62 45.00 -20.77 8.83
CA ILE A 62 43.91 -21.17 7.95
C ILE A 62 42.73 -20.21 8.10
N ASN A 63 41.81 -20.26 7.13
CA ASN A 63 40.54 -19.56 7.23
C ASN A 63 39.40 -20.57 7.39
N VAL A 64 38.42 -20.21 8.21
CA VAL A 64 37.15 -20.91 8.35
C VAL A 64 36.01 -19.96 8.03
N GLU A 65 34.95 -20.50 7.43
CA GLU A 65 33.81 -19.71 6.96
C GLU A 65 32.55 -20.06 7.75
N GLN A 66 31.76 -19.04 8.03
CA GLN A 66 30.43 -19.12 8.61
C GLN A 66 29.44 -18.50 7.64
N THR A 67 28.45 -19.27 7.21
CA THR A 67 27.34 -18.78 6.39
C THR A 67 26.27 -18.14 7.26
N ILE A 68 25.85 -16.93 6.92
CA ILE A 68 24.74 -16.22 7.53
C ILE A 68 23.70 -15.97 6.43
N THR A 69 22.47 -16.44 6.63
CA THR A 69 21.36 -16.23 5.70
C THR A 69 20.39 -15.23 6.30
N ILE A 70 20.09 -14.16 5.57
CA ILE A 70 19.02 -13.21 5.88
C ILE A 70 17.87 -13.55 4.94
N ASN A 71 16.76 -14.02 5.48
CA ASN A 71 15.61 -14.42 4.68
C ASN A 71 14.31 -14.04 5.39
N ASP A 72 13.75 -12.89 5.04
CA ASP A 72 12.48 -12.46 5.57
C ASP A 72 11.32 -13.23 4.92
N THR A 73 10.46 -13.78 5.77
CA THR A 73 9.31 -14.59 5.39
C THR A 73 8.01 -14.08 6.00
N THR A 74 8.06 -12.94 6.69
CA THR A 74 6.93 -12.39 7.40
C THR A 74 6.30 -11.32 6.53
N ASN A 75 5.04 -11.50 6.15
CA ASN A 75 4.33 -10.48 5.38
C ASN A 75 4.13 -9.20 6.22
N PRO A 76 4.11 -8.03 5.57
CA PRO A 76 3.76 -6.78 6.23
C PRO A 76 2.30 -6.79 6.68
N THR A 77 1.96 -5.87 7.59
CA THR A 77 0.59 -5.60 8.01
C THR A 77 0.11 -4.28 7.42
N ILE A 78 -1.20 -4.20 7.14
CA ILE A 78 -1.85 -2.97 6.68
C ILE A 78 -3.24 -2.84 7.28
N THR A 79 -3.56 -1.64 7.76
CA THR A 79 -4.90 -1.19 8.12
C THR A 79 -5.27 -0.01 7.23
N CYS A 80 -6.31 -0.18 6.42
CA CYS A 80 -6.79 0.85 5.51
C CYS A 80 -7.34 2.07 6.26
N PRO A 81 -7.34 3.25 5.62
CA PRO A 81 -8.11 4.37 6.12
C PRO A 81 -9.61 4.03 6.15
N ALA A 82 -10.38 4.76 6.94
CA ALA A 82 -11.84 4.57 7.02
C ALA A 82 -12.54 4.88 5.68
N ASP A 83 -13.70 4.28 5.47
CA ASP A 83 -14.56 4.56 4.33
C ASP A 83 -14.98 6.05 4.29
N LEU A 84 -15.25 6.55 3.08
CA LEU A 84 -15.59 7.94 2.83
C LEU A 84 -16.98 8.07 2.22
N VAL A 85 -17.74 9.07 2.65
CA VAL A 85 -19.00 9.48 2.02
C VAL A 85 -18.88 10.95 1.62
N ILE A 86 -19.07 11.24 0.33
CA ILE A 86 -18.84 12.54 -0.28
C ILE A 86 -20.00 12.91 -1.21
N SER A 87 -20.28 14.21 -1.35
CA SER A 87 -21.30 14.71 -2.27
C SER A 87 -20.75 14.81 -3.69
N ALA A 88 -21.58 14.46 -4.67
CA ALA A 88 -21.27 14.66 -6.09
C ALA A 88 -21.16 16.15 -6.45
N ASP A 89 -20.27 16.47 -7.39
CA ASP A 89 -20.07 17.80 -7.93
C ASP A 89 -21.05 18.11 -9.09
N ALA A 90 -20.82 19.23 -9.79
CA ALA A 90 -21.65 19.66 -10.91
C ALA A 90 -21.64 18.70 -12.12
N SER A 91 -20.67 17.79 -12.19
CA SER A 91 -20.54 16.76 -13.22
C SER A 91 -21.03 15.38 -12.74
N CYS A 92 -21.64 15.32 -11.56
CA CYS A 92 -22.10 14.10 -10.91
C CYS A 92 -20.98 13.11 -10.54
N GLU A 93 -19.81 13.64 -10.23
CA GLU A 93 -18.62 12.87 -9.86
C GLU A 93 -17.98 13.50 -8.61
N ALA A 94 -16.92 12.90 -8.09
CA ALA A 94 -16.05 13.54 -7.11
C ALA A 94 -14.59 13.47 -7.56
N THR A 95 -13.87 14.58 -7.43
CA THR A 95 -12.44 14.67 -7.78
C THR A 95 -11.62 15.10 -6.58
N SER A 96 -10.31 14.87 -6.64
CA SER A 96 -9.37 15.27 -5.57
C SER A 96 -9.75 14.72 -4.18
N VAL A 97 -10.30 13.50 -4.14
CA VAL A 97 -10.71 12.83 -2.90
C VAL A 97 -9.50 12.54 -2.02
N ALA A 98 -9.50 13.06 -0.80
CA ALA A 98 -8.45 12.78 0.18
C ALA A 98 -8.72 11.42 0.86
N LEU A 99 -8.07 10.36 0.35
CA LEU A 99 -8.27 8.99 0.83
C LEU A 99 -7.71 8.72 2.24
N GLY A 100 -6.82 9.59 2.72
CA GLY A 100 -6.07 9.36 3.95
C GLY A 100 -4.83 8.50 3.72
N THR A 101 -4.22 8.04 4.83
CA THR A 101 -3.00 7.23 4.83
C THR A 101 -3.25 5.95 5.62
N PRO A 102 -2.97 4.76 5.06
CA PRO A 102 -3.06 3.52 5.82
C PRO A 102 -2.01 3.47 6.92
N ILE A 103 -2.24 2.62 7.91
CA ILE A 103 -1.25 2.26 8.93
C ILE A 103 -0.60 0.96 8.49
N THR A 104 0.73 0.91 8.43
CA THR A 104 1.49 -0.25 7.99
C THR A 104 2.62 -0.56 8.98
N ASP A 105 2.97 -1.83 9.11
CA ASP A 105 4.09 -2.27 9.94
C ASP A 105 4.69 -3.57 9.40
N ASP A 106 5.98 -3.79 9.67
CA ASP A 106 6.73 -4.96 9.26
C ASP A 106 8.00 -5.14 10.13
N ASN A 107 8.47 -6.37 10.32
CA ASN A 107 9.67 -6.66 11.14
C ASN A 107 10.98 -6.18 10.49
N CYS A 108 11.09 -6.20 9.16
CA CYS A 108 12.28 -5.76 8.42
C CYS A 108 12.05 -4.44 7.67
N GLY A 109 10.85 -3.86 7.81
CA GLY A 109 10.49 -2.53 7.38
C GLY A 109 9.71 -2.50 6.07
N VAL A 110 8.94 -1.43 5.90
CA VAL A 110 8.07 -1.23 4.74
C VAL A 110 8.82 -0.51 3.61
N ALA A 111 8.75 -1.06 2.40
CA ALA A 111 9.35 -0.46 1.20
C ALA A 111 8.41 0.52 0.49
N SER A 112 7.13 0.17 0.33
CA SER A 112 6.17 1.02 -0.38
C SER A 112 4.73 0.77 0.00
N VAL A 113 3.90 1.78 -0.23
CA VAL A 113 2.44 1.73 -0.08
C VAL A 113 1.82 2.36 -1.33
N THR A 114 0.89 1.66 -1.99
CA THR A 114 0.21 2.13 -3.20
C THR A 114 -1.29 1.84 -3.14
N ASN A 115 -2.06 2.45 -4.04
CA ASN A 115 -3.47 2.14 -4.25
C ASN A 115 -3.87 2.33 -5.73
N ASP A 116 -5.03 1.78 -6.09
CA ASP A 116 -5.62 1.81 -7.43
C ASP A 116 -6.71 2.88 -7.61
N ALA A 117 -6.75 3.91 -6.74
CA ALA A 117 -7.82 4.89 -6.78
C ALA A 117 -7.87 5.65 -8.12
N PRO A 118 -9.06 5.86 -8.68
CA PRO A 118 -9.21 6.68 -9.88
C PRO A 118 -8.99 8.16 -9.56
N ALA A 119 -8.64 8.94 -10.59
CA ALA A 119 -8.57 10.40 -10.47
C ALA A 119 -9.95 11.05 -10.22
N THR A 120 -11.00 10.37 -10.68
CA THR A 120 -12.39 10.80 -10.58
C THR A 120 -13.27 9.63 -10.14
N PHE A 121 -14.12 9.88 -9.15
CA PHE A 121 -15.03 8.90 -8.57
C PHE A 121 -16.44 9.12 -9.14
N PRO A 122 -17.02 8.14 -9.83
CA PRO A 122 -18.40 8.25 -10.31
C PRO A 122 -19.40 8.21 -9.15
N LEU A 123 -20.63 8.68 -9.39
CA LEU A 123 -21.75 8.49 -8.47
C LEU A 123 -21.90 7.02 -8.07
N GLY A 124 -22.06 6.77 -6.76
CA GLY A 124 -22.15 5.43 -6.17
C GLY A 124 -20.89 5.02 -5.42
N GLU A 125 -20.68 3.71 -5.29
CA GLU A 125 -19.55 3.16 -4.55
C GLU A 125 -18.38 2.86 -5.47
N THR A 126 -17.18 3.25 -5.03
CA THR A 126 -15.90 2.85 -5.61
C THR A 126 -15.06 2.17 -4.54
N THR A 127 -14.59 0.96 -4.80
CA THR A 127 -13.64 0.26 -3.93
C THR A 127 -12.22 0.62 -4.34
N VAL A 128 -11.42 1.09 -3.40
CA VAL A 128 -9.98 1.35 -3.54
C VAL A 128 -9.22 0.23 -2.83
N THR A 129 -8.33 -0.44 -3.56
CA THR A 129 -7.43 -1.47 -3.05
C THR A 129 -6.09 -0.85 -2.70
N TRP A 130 -5.69 -0.95 -1.44
CA TRP A 130 -4.36 -0.58 -0.98
C TRP A 130 -3.44 -1.80 -0.95
N ILE A 131 -2.18 -1.58 -1.32
CA ILE A 131 -1.12 -2.59 -1.31
C ILE A 131 0.06 -2.04 -0.53
N VAL A 132 0.51 -2.76 0.49
CA VAL A 132 1.81 -2.55 1.15
C VAL A 132 2.80 -3.61 0.68
N THR A 133 4.03 -3.19 0.45
CA THR A 133 5.16 -4.07 0.12
C THR A 133 6.30 -3.80 1.10
N ASP A 134 6.85 -4.85 1.71
CA ASP A 134 8.02 -4.76 2.59
C ASP A 134 9.35 -4.69 1.80
N ASN A 135 10.47 -4.58 2.51
CA ASN A 135 11.82 -4.57 1.91
C ASN A 135 12.23 -5.91 1.28
N ALA A 136 11.55 -6.99 1.63
CA ALA A 136 11.74 -8.35 1.15
C ALA A 136 10.90 -8.68 -0.10
N GLY A 137 10.00 -7.77 -0.49
CA GLY A 137 9.08 -7.93 -1.60
C GLY A 137 7.79 -8.69 -1.27
N LEU A 138 7.52 -9.01 0.00
CA LEU A 138 6.24 -9.59 0.41
C LEU A 138 5.19 -8.49 0.51
N THR A 139 3.93 -8.88 0.33
CA THR A 139 2.82 -7.93 0.22
C THR A 139 1.64 -8.29 1.09
N ALA A 140 0.88 -7.26 1.46
CA ALA A 140 -0.44 -7.38 2.06
C ALA A 140 -1.37 -6.32 1.48
N THR A 141 -2.68 -6.58 1.52
CA THR A 141 -3.69 -5.69 0.95
C THR A 141 -4.84 -5.44 1.92
N CYS A 142 -5.50 -4.30 1.73
CA CYS A 142 -6.79 -4.00 2.33
C CYS A 142 -7.61 -3.12 1.39
N THR A 143 -8.90 -2.93 1.68
CA THR A 143 -9.81 -2.13 0.86
C THR A 143 -10.43 -0.98 1.64
N GLN A 144 -10.69 0.11 0.94
CA GLN A 144 -11.45 1.29 1.40
C GLN A 144 -12.59 1.55 0.43
N THR A 145 -13.78 1.86 0.94
CA THR A 145 -14.94 2.24 0.11
C THR A 145 -15.09 3.75 0.08
N VAL A 146 -15.25 4.32 -1.12
CA VAL A 146 -15.62 5.72 -1.34
C VAL A 146 -17.02 5.76 -1.94
N THR A 147 -17.96 6.39 -1.25
CA THR A 147 -19.34 6.54 -1.69
C THR A 147 -19.61 7.99 -2.10
N VAL A 148 -19.91 8.20 -3.38
CA VAL A 148 -20.33 9.49 -3.94
C VAL A 148 -21.86 9.52 -4.00
N ASN A 149 -22.47 10.46 -3.27
CA ASN A 149 -23.92 10.62 -3.19
C ASN A 149 -24.38 11.91 -3.86
N ASP A 150 -25.49 11.86 -4.57
CA ASP A 150 -26.19 13.06 -5.00
C ASP A 150 -27.01 13.61 -3.82
N THR A 151 -26.66 14.82 -3.39
CA THR A 151 -27.31 15.52 -2.28
C THR A 151 -27.94 16.84 -2.72
N THR A 152 -27.85 17.18 -4.01
CA THR A 152 -28.42 18.41 -4.55
C THR A 152 -29.86 18.13 -4.96
N PRO A 153 -30.86 18.90 -4.47
CA PRO A 153 -32.23 18.72 -4.94
C PRO A 153 -32.41 19.26 -6.37
N PRO A 154 -33.27 18.64 -7.19
CA PRO A 154 -33.60 19.17 -8.51
C PRO A 154 -34.42 20.46 -8.41
N THR A 155 -34.29 21.30 -9.43
CA THR A 155 -35.08 22.53 -9.59
C THR A 155 -36.04 22.41 -10.77
N ILE A 156 -37.19 23.08 -10.66
CA ILE A 156 -38.20 23.18 -11.72
C ILE A 156 -38.69 24.62 -11.85
N THR A 157 -38.78 25.12 -13.08
CA THR A 157 -39.41 26.39 -13.41
C THR A 157 -40.61 26.14 -14.32
N CYS A 158 -41.80 26.49 -13.85
CA CYS A 158 -43.03 26.34 -14.62
C CYS A 158 -43.09 27.35 -15.79
N PRO A 159 -43.77 27.01 -16.90
CA PRO A 159 -44.11 27.98 -17.93
C PRO A 159 -44.93 29.15 -17.37
N ALA A 160 -44.92 30.27 -18.08
CA ALA A 160 -45.79 31.41 -17.74
C ALA A 160 -47.27 31.03 -17.91
N ASP A 161 -48.13 31.65 -17.10
CA ASP A 161 -49.58 31.46 -17.17
C ASP A 161 -50.11 31.79 -18.58
N VAL A 162 -50.98 30.91 -19.08
CA VAL A 162 -51.59 31.07 -20.40
C VAL A 162 -53.03 31.55 -20.24
N VAL A 163 -53.33 32.73 -20.79
CA VAL A 163 -54.67 33.32 -20.81
C VAL A 163 -55.19 33.31 -22.24
N ILE A 164 -56.26 32.55 -22.49
CA ILE A 164 -56.94 32.52 -23.79
C ILE A 164 -58.46 32.60 -23.62
N SER A 165 -59.14 33.06 -24.67
CA SER A 165 -60.60 33.13 -24.71
C SER A 165 -61.22 31.76 -25.02
N ALA A 166 -62.33 31.45 -24.36
CA ALA A 166 -63.17 30.31 -24.71
C ALA A 166 -63.92 30.56 -26.03
N ASP A 167 -64.28 29.49 -26.72
CA ASP A 167 -65.11 29.52 -27.92
C ASP A 167 -66.60 29.76 -27.57
N ALA A 168 -67.46 29.80 -28.61
CA ALA A 168 -68.90 30.01 -28.45
C ALA A 168 -69.61 28.86 -27.68
N SER A 169 -68.94 27.73 -27.48
CA SER A 169 -69.42 26.60 -26.67
C SER A 169 -68.83 26.61 -25.24
N CYS A 170 -68.16 27.69 -24.85
CA CYS A 170 -67.45 27.84 -23.57
C CYS A 170 -66.27 26.87 -23.38
N VAL A 171 -65.62 26.44 -24.46
CA VAL A 171 -64.47 25.53 -24.41
C VAL A 171 -63.22 26.21 -24.97
N ALA A 172 -62.08 25.93 -24.34
CA ALA A 172 -60.75 26.24 -24.86
C ALA A 172 -60.08 24.92 -25.24
N THR A 173 -59.76 24.72 -26.53
CA THR A 173 -59.04 23.54 -27.01
C THR A 173 -57.67 23.93 -27.56
N SER A 174 -56.75 22.97 -27.62
CA SER A 174 -55.42 23.16 -28.20
C SER A 174 -54.59 24.26 -27.50
N VAL A 175 -54.76 24.42 -26.19
CA VAL A 175 -54.02 25.41 -25.39
C VAL A 175 -52.55 24.99 -25.30
N ALA A 176 -51.65 25.83 -25.80
CA ALA A 176 -50.22 25.61 -25.67
C ALA A 176 -49.74 26.03 -24.28
N LEU A 177 -49.57 25.07 -23.36
CA LEU A 177 -49.16 25.32 -21.97
C LEU A 177 -47.67 25.62 -21.78
N GLY A 178 -46.87 25.52 -22.85
CA GLY A 178 -45.41 25.54 -22.76
C GLY A 178 -44.85 24.25 -22.14
N ALA A 179 -43.53 24.21 -21.95
CA ALA A 179 -42.83 23.11 -21.29
C ALA A 179 -42.04 23.67 -20.10
N PRO A 180 -42.05 23.01 -18.92
CA PRO A 180 -41.23 23.43 -17.79
C PRO A 180 -39.75 23.24 -18.13
N THR A 181 -38.89 23.99 -17.43
CA THR A 181 -37.45 23.72 -17.42
C THR A 181 -37.06 23.09 -16.10
N THR A 182 -36.25 22.03 -16.15
CA THR A 182 -35.73 21.36 -14.96
C THR A 182 -34.20 21.35 -14.99
N ALA A 183 -33.58 21.33 -13.81
CA ALA A 183 -32.13 21.26 -13.70
C ALA A 183 -31.71 20.54 -12.42
N ASP A 184 -30.63 19.75 -12.53
CA ASP A 184 -29.97 19.01 -11.47
C ASP A 184 -28.54 18.68 -11.95
N ASN A 185 -27.57 18.55 -11.05
CA ASN A 185 -26.18 18.23 -11.42
C ASN A 185 -25.98 16.74 -11.78
N CYS A 186 -26.82 15.86 -11.26
CA CYS A 186 -26.83 14.42 -11.53
C CYS A 186 -27.98 13.98 -12.43
N GLY A 187 -28.84 14.92 -12.80
CA GLY A 187 -29.93 14.74 -13.75
C GLY A 187 -31.27 14.59 -13.07
N VAL A 188 -32.33 14.87 -13.82
CA VAL A 188 -33.70 14.85 -13.31
C VAL A 188 -34.36 13.54 -13.74
N ALA A 189 -34.73 12.69 -12.77
CA ALA A 189 -35.26 11.35 -13.05
C ALA A 189 -36.65 11.38 -13.73
N SER A 190 -37.50 12.34 -13.39
CA SER A 190 -38.84 12.52 -13.98
C SER A 190 -39.35 13.95 -13.81
N VAL A 191 -40.19 14.40 -14.75
CA VAL A 191 -40.93 15.68 -14.73
C VAL A 191 -42.42 15.42 -14.80
#